data_AF-A0A1Y4U4S5-F1
#
_entry.id   AF-A0A1Y4U4S5-F1
#
_cell.length_a   1.000
_cell.length_b   1.000
_cell.length_c   1.000
_cell.angle_alpha   90.00
_cell.angle_beta   90.00
_cell.angle_gamma   90.00
#
_symmetry.space_group_name_H-M   'P 1'
#
loop_
_entity.id
_entity.type
_entity.pdbx_description
1 polymer ?
#
loop_
_entity_poly.entity_id
_entity_poly.type
_entity_poly.pdbx_seq_one_letter_code
_entity_poly.pdbx_strand_id
1 'polypeptide(L)'
;NRQFAFVKGNRPTNAKTVKAKEKSMQEHGQLSPITVVKGEDVYLMNGHLVDLQGNDIPDKQTEQYYAVVDGQHRVVAWMNLGKNLDELVICEALNAEMEIAALIAEMNICTTSWKGTDYMAAPAMALGEKNEVFDFAVELQTKGFPLATISLWCTGANSLKPKDLVASVKSKVLPRAFEDAGWFYRSVKWYEAASERIPNAFLAKKYLITFLIKKFNHAENPTQFSSQVEIRLRSLTDEQVKEIMNPKTEEDVSREQATYDMLEKHLG
;
A
#
# COMPACT_ATOMS: atom_id res chain seq x y z
N ASN A 1 16.75 -23.11 -28.05
CA ASN A 1 16.22 -22.07 -27.14
C ASN A 1 16.56 -20.70 -27.67
N ARG A 2 15.64 -19.75 -27.55
CA ARG A 2 15.90 -18.34 -27.87
C ARG A 2 16.70 -17.69 -26.74
N GLN A 3 17.56 -16.74 -27.08
CA GLN A 3 18.27 -15.90 -26.12
C GLN A 3 17.37 -14.76 -25.62
N PHE A 4 17.74 -14.06 -24.55
CA PHE A 4 17.03 -12.86 -24.11
C PHE A 4 17.60 -11.60 -24.78
N ALA A 5 16.71 -10.70 -25.16
CA ALA A 5 17.04 -9.36 -25.64
C ALA A 5 16.10 -8.31 -24.99
N PHE A 6 16.51 -7.04 -25.04
CA PHE A 6 15.66 -5.92 -24.65
C PHE A 6 15.11 -5.20 -25.87
N VAL A 7 13.90 -4.66 -25.73
CA VAL A 7 13.32 -3.78 -26.75
C VAL A 7 14.03 -2.43 -26.71
N LYS A 8 14.58 -2.00 -27.85
CA LYS A 8 15.28 -0.72 -27.99
C LYS A 8 14.33 0.43 -27.65
N GLY A 9 14.76 1.33 -26.77
CA GLY A 9 13.94 2.46 -26.30
C GLY A 9 13.02 2.14 -25.12
N ASN A 10 12.98 0.90 -24.62
CA ASN A 10 12.33 0.59 -23.34
C ASN A 10 13.10 1.24 -22.16
N ARG A 11 12.42 1.34 -21.01
CA ARG A 11 12.95 1.94 -19.79
C ARG A 11 14.27 1.25 -19.38
N PRO A 12 15.35 2.01 -19.12
CA PRO A 12 16.62 1.43 -18.69
C PRO A 12 16.53 0.83 -17.28
N THR A 13 17.38 -0.15 -17.01
CA THR A 13 17.49 -0.72 -15.67
C THR A 13 18.16 0.24 -14.69
N ASN A 14 17.68 0.28 -13.46
CA ASN A 14 18.23 1.07 -12.37
C ASN A 14 19.04 0.19 -11.40
N ALA A 15 20.31 0.52 -11.16
CA ALA A 15 21.23 -0.29 -10.35
C ALA A 15 20.71 -0.59 -8.93
N LYS A 16 20.09 0.38 -8.25
CA LYS A 16 19.50 0.18 -6.92
C LYS A 16 18.36 -0.84 -6.96
N THR A 17 17.51 -0.76 -7.99
CA THR A 17 16.39 -1.69 -8.19
C THR A 17 16.91 -3.09 -8.53
N VAL A 18 17.92 -3.20 -9.40
CA VAL A 18 18.58 -4.48 -9.72
C VAL A 18 19.15 -5.11 -8.45
N LYS A 19 19.91 -4.36 -7.64
CA LYS A 19 20.45 -4.87 -6.37
C LYS A 19 19.38 -5.36 -5.39
N ALA A 20 18.23 -4.67 -5.33
CA ALA A 20 17.10 -5.15 -4.52
C ALA A 20 16.51 -6.47 -5.06
N LYS A 21 16.45 -6.64 -6.39
CA LYS A 21 16.01 -7.90 -7.02
C LYS A 21 17.03 -9.03 -6.82
N GLU A 22 18.33 -8.75 -6.94
CA GLU A 22 19.40 -9.71 -6.65
C GLU A 22 19.24 -10.30 -5.24
N LYS A 23 19.10 -9.43 -4.22
CA LYS A 23 18.89 -9.87 -2.84
C LYS A 23 17.66 -10.76 -2.70
N SER A 24 16.52 -10.34 -3.27
CA SER A 24 15.28 -11.12 -3.22
C SER A 24 15.42 -12.48 -3.92
N MET A 25 16.10 -12.53 -5.06
CA MET A 25 16.28 -13.76 -5.85
C MET A 25 17.26 -14.73 -5.21
N GLN A 26 18.27 -14.22 -4.49
CA GLN A 26 19.18 -15.04 -3.70
C GLN A 26 18.45 -15.72 -2.54
N GLU A 27 17.53 -15.01 -1.88
CA GLU A 27 16.76 -15.52 -0.73
C GLU A 27 15.59 -16.42 -1.15
N HIS A 28 14.94 -16.14 -2.27
CA HIS A 28 13.62 -16.71 -2.59
C HIS A 28 13.48 -17.25 -4.03
N GLY A 29 14.53 -17.20 -4.84
CA GLY A 29 14.45 -17.53 -6.26
C GLY A 29 13.55 -16.57 -7.05
N GLN A 30 13.05 -17.02 -8.19
CA GLN A 30 12.14 -16.22 -9.01
C GLN A 30 10.71 -16.28 -8.46
N LEU A 31 10.22 -15.15 -7.96
CA LEU A 31 8.85 -15.03 -7.42
C LEU A 31 7.80 -14.61 -8.46
N SER A 32 8.22 -14.15 -9.65
CA SER A 32 7.33 -13.68 -10.71
C SER A 32 8.00 -13.91 -12.08
N PRO A 33 7.25 -14.40 -13.08
CA PRO A 33 7.81 -14.72 -14.41
C PRO A 33 8.35 -13.48 -15.12
N ILE A 34 9.24 -13.70 -16.09
CA ILE A 34 9.62 -12.66 -17.06
C ILE A 34 8.59 -12.69 -18.18
N THR A 35 7.97 -11.55 -18.48
CA THR A 35 7.05 -11.49 -19.61
C THR A 35 7.85 -11.17 -20.87
N VAL A 36 7.65 -11.98 -21.90
CA VAL A 36 8.35 -11.86 -23.17
C VAL A 36 7.38 -11.85 -24.35
N VAL A 37 7.88 -11.39 -25.49
CA VAL A 37 7.31 -11.65 -26.82
C VAL A 37 8.39 -12.27 -27.70
N LYS A 38 8.01 -12.83 -28.84
CA LYS A 38 8.98 -13.33 -29.81
C LYS A 38 9.70 -12.13 -30.44
N GLY A 39 11.00 -12.25 -30.67
CA GLY A 39 11.78 -11.13 -31.20
C GLY A 39 11.32 -10.67 -32.58
N GLU A 40 10.87 -11.59 -33.43
CA GLU A 40 10.31 -11.27 -34.74
C GLU A 40 9.02 -10.44 -34.66
N ASP A 41 8.20 -10.61 -33.61
CA ASP A 41 6.99 -9.80 -33.43
C ASP A 41 7.36 -8.34 -33.17
N VAL A 42 8.45 -8.09 -32.44
CA VAL A 42 8.98 -6.73 -32.23
C VAL A 42 9.38 -6.10 -33.55
N TYR A 43 10.07 -6.85 -34.41
CA TYR A 43 10.46 -6.36 -35.73
C TYR A 43 9.26 -6.10 -36.64
N LEU A 44 8.27 -7.01 -36.68
CA LEU A 44 7.04 -6.85 -37.47
C LEU A 44 6.23 -5.63 -37.05
N MET A 45 6.36 -5.19 -35.80
CA MET A 45 5.76 -3.96 -35.25
C MET A 45 6.71 -2.75 -35.31
N ASN A 46 7.68 -2.73 -36.23
CA ASN A 46 8.66 -1.65 -36.44
C ASN A 46 9.53 -1.32 -35.21
N GLY A 47 9.69 -2.26 -34.29
CA GLY A 47 10.62 -2.18 -33.17
C GLY A 47 12.00 -2.77 -33.51
N HIS A 48 12.96 -2.52 -32.62
CA HIS A 48 14.31 -3.08 -32.72
C HIS A 48 14.74 -3.69 -31.39
N LEU A 49 15.69 -4.62 -31.44
CA LEU A 49 16.23 -5.28 -30.27
C LEU A 49 17.65 -4.82 -29.96
N VAL A 50 17.98 -4.84 -28.68
CA VAL A 50 19.36 -4.73 -28.19
C VAL A 50 19.69 -5.93 -27.30
N ASP A 51 20.95 -6.33 -27.27
CA ASP A 51 21.42 -7.36 -26.36
C ASP A 51 21.35 -6.91 -24.89
N LEU A 52 21.69 -7.79 -23.96
CA LEU A 52 21.65 -7.50 -22.52
C LEU A 52 22.69 -6.46 -22.07
N GLN A 53 23.63 -6.09 -22.95
CA GLN A 53 24.62 -5.04 -22.75
C GLN A 53 24.22 -3.71 -23.44
N GLY A 54 23.13 -3.71 -24.21
CA GLY A 54 22.59 -2.55 -24.91
C GLY A 54 23.12 -2.35 -26.33
N ASN A 55 23.82 -3.32 -26.92
CA ASN A 55 24.26 -3.23 -28.32
C ASN A 55 23.13 -3.65 -29.27
N ASP A 56 23.06 -3.01 -30.44
CA ASP A 56 22.04 -3.31 -31.44
C ASP A 56 22.12 -4.76 -31.96
N ILE A 57 20.99 -5.44 -31.97
CA ILE A 57 20.82 -6.75 -32.62
C ILE A 57 20.28 -6.51 -34.03
N PRO A 58 20.92 -7.07 -35.07
CA PRO A 58 20.43 -6.95 -36.45
C PRO A 58 19.02 -7.55 -36.61
N ASP A 59 18.13 -6.87 -37.33
CA ASP A 59 16.73 -7.30 -37.53
C ASP A 59 16.58 -8.74 -38.04
N LYS A 60 17.50 -9.19 -38.90
CA LYS A 60 17.56 -10.58 -39.42
C LYS A 60 17.85 -11.66 -38.37
N GLN A 61 18.21 -11.28 -37.14
CA GLN A 61 18.51 -12.18 -36.04
C GLN A 61 17.42 -12.21 -34.98
N THR A 62 16.35 -11.42 -35.13
CA THR A 62 15.30 -11.24 -34.12
C THR A 62 14.60 -12.55 -33.73
N GLU A 63 14.41 -13.48 -34.67
CA GLU A 63 13.85 -14.83 -34.43
C GLU A 63 14.63 -15.66 -33.40
N GLN A 64 15.90 -15.33 -33.16
CA GLN A 64 16.76 -16.01 -32.18
C GLN A 64 16.51 -15.54 -30.75
N TYR A 65 15.65 -14.54 -30.54
CA TYR A 65 15.46 -13.89 -29.25
C TYR A 65 14.02 -13.94 -28.73
N TYR A 66 13.91 -13.97 -27.42
CA TYR A 66 12.76 -13.48 -26.66
C TYR A 66 13.04 -12.03 -26.27
N ALA A 67 12.13 -11.13 -26.65
CA ALA A 67 12.21 -9.74 -26.27
C ALA A 67 11.50 -9.54 -24.93
N VAL A 68 12.22 -9.03 -23.93
CA VAL A 68 11.69 -8.79 -22.59
C VAL A 68 10.82 -7.53 -22.59
N VAL A 69 9.52 -7.71 -22.32
CA VAL A 69 8.56 -6.60 -22.21
C VAL A 69 8.25 -6.24 -20.75
N ASP A 70 8.36 -7.20 -19.82
CA ASP A 70 8.42 -6.95 -18.37
C ASP A 70 9.45 -7.84 -17.68
N GLY A 71 10.21 -7.26 -16.75
CA GLY A 71 11.21 -7.98 -15.96
C GLY A 71 12.67 -7.71 -16.32
N GLN A 72 12.99 -6.63 -17.06
CA GLN A 72 14.38 -6.27 -17.40
C GLN A 72 15.33 -6.28 -16.19
N HIS A 73 14.91 -5.65 -15.07
CA HIS A 73 15.67 -5.64 -13.82
C HIS A 73 15.89 -7.04 -13.22
N ARG A 74 14.93 -7.97 -13.42
CA ARG A 74 15.01 -9.36 -12.94
C ARG A 74 16.00 -10.16 -13.78
N VAL A 75 15.99 -9.98 -15.11
CA VAL A 75 16.97 -10.61 -16.02
C VAL A 75 18.39 -10.17 -15.69
N VAL A 76 18.63 -8.87 -15.53
CA VAL A 76 19.95 -8.35 -15.15
C VAL A 76 20.38 -8.85 -13.76
N ALA A 77 19.45 -8.89 -12.79
CA ALA A 77 19.75 -9.41 -11.46
C ALA A 77 20.14 -10.91 -11.50
N TRP A 78 19.45 -11.73 -12.29
CA TRP A 78 19.76 -13.15 -12.45
C TRP A 78 21.16 -13.36 -13.06
N MET A 79 21.48 -12.56 -14.10
CA MET A 79 22.80 -12.55 -14.72
C MET A 79 23.90 -12.13 -13.74
N ASN A 80 23.68 -11.08 -12.94
CA ASN A 80 24.63 -10.62 -11.92
C ASN A 80 24.89 -11.66 -10.83
N LEU A 81 23.93 -12.55 -10.56
CA LEU A 81 24.09 -13.69 -9.64
C LEU A 81 24.83 -14.88 -10.29
N GLY A 82 25.26 -14.77 -11.55
CA GLY A 82 25.96 -15.83 -12.27
C GLY A 82 25.07 -17.04 -12.58
N LYS A 83 23.74 -16.88 -12.55
CA LYS A 83 22.78 -17.95 -12.78
C LYS A 83 22.49 -18.14 -14.27
N ASN A 84 22.16 -19.37 -14.66
CA ASN A 84 21.80 -19.67 -16.03
C ASN A 84 20.43 -19.03 -16.37
N LEU A 85 20.36 -18.26 -17.46
CA LEU A 85 19.13 -17.61 -17.91
C LEU A 85 18.08 -18.63 -18.39
N ASP A 86 18.49 -19.83 -18.81
CA ASP A 86 17.56 -20.92 -19.18
C ASP A 86 16.72 -21.43 -17.99
N GLU A 87 17.12 -21.10 -16.75
CA GLU A 87 16.36 -21.44 -15.53
C GLU A 87 15.21 -20.45 -15.26
N LEU A 88 15.16 -19.32 -15.97
CA LEU A 88 14.10 -18.35 -15.77
C LEU A 88 12.78 -18.88 -16.32
N VAL A 89 11.76 -18.86 -15.46
CA VAL A 89 10.38 -19.02 -15.87
C VAL A 89 9.95 -17.78 -16.63
N ILE A 90 9.53 -17.99 -17.86
CA ILE A 90 8.99 -16.95 -18.74
C ILE A 90 7.50 -17.18 -18.99
N CYS A 91 6.78 -16.11 -19.30
CA CYS A 91 5.45 -16.16 -19.90
C CYS A 91 5.42 -15.32 -21.18
N GLU A 92 4.81 -15.84 -22.23
CA GLU A 92 4.53 -15.04 -23.42
C GLU A 92 3.34 -14.11 -23.15
N ALA A 93 3.40 -12.89 -23.67
CA ALA A 93 2.28 -11.96 -23.56
C ALA A 93 1.05 -12.51 -24.30
N LEU A 94 -0.11 -12.52 -23.65
CA LEU A 94 -1.33 -13.13 -24.19
C LEU A 94 -2.04 -12.28 -25.25
N ASN A 95 -1.61 -11.04 -25.48
CA ASN A 95 -2.22 -10.13 -26.44
C ASN A 95 -1.32 -9.93 -27.67
N ALA A 96 -1.58 -10.71 -28.72
CA ALA A 96 -0.82 -10.68 -29.97
C ALA A 96 -1.15 -9.49 -30.88
N GLU A 97 -2.23 -8.74 -30.61
CA GLU A 97 -2.71 -7.65 -31.46
C GLU A 97 -2.24 -6.27 -30.98
N MET A 98 -1.71 -6.16 -29.75
CA MET A 98 -1.29 -4.90 -29.18
C MET A 98 0.13 -4.53 -29.61
N GLU A 99 0.32 -3.29 -30.07
CA GLU A 99 1.64 -2.71 -30.35
C GLU A 99 2.58 -2.86 -29.15
N ILE A 100 3.83 -3.27 -29.38
CA ILE A 100 4.81 -3.58 -28.31
C ILE A 100 4.99 -2.41 -27.33
N ALA A 101 5.06 -1.17 -27.84
CA ALA A 101 5.21 0.00 -26.99
C ALA A 101 3.98 0.24 -26.09
N ALA A 102 2.77 0.02 -26.62
CA ALA A 102 1.53 0.15 -25.87
C ALA A 102 1.38 -0.96 -24.83
N LEU A 103 1.77 -2.20 -25.18
CA LEU A 103 1.84 -3.33 -24.26
C LEU A 103 2.76 -3.03 -23.08
N ILE A 104 4.00 -2.60 -23.35
CA ILE A 104 4.97 -2.22 -22.31
C ILE A 104 4.40 -1.08 -21.44
N ALA A 105 3.79 -0.07 -22.06
CA ALA A 105 3.20 1.06 -21.32
C ALA A 105 2.07 0.59 -20.38
N GLU A 106 1.13 -0.20 -20.88
CA GLU A 106 0.00 -0.65 -20.06
C GLU A 106 0.41 -1.59 -18.93
N MET A 107 1.37 -2.49 -19.17
CA MET A 107 1.92 -3.33 -18.10
C MET A 107 2.50 -2.48 -16.97
N ASN A 108 3.16 -1.36 -17.29
CA ASN A 108 3.69 -0.45 -16.28
C ASN A 108 2.61 0.38 -15.58
N ILE A 109 1.55 0.79 -16.29
CA ILE A 109 0.45 1.61 -15.74
C ILE A 109 -0.44 0.78 -14.81
N CYS A 110 -0.78 -0.44 -15.22
CA CYS A 110 -1.70 -1.32 -14.50
C CYS A 110 -1.03 -2.03 -13.31
N THR A 111 0.30 -2.02 -13.20
CA THR A 111 1.01 -2.60 -12.05
C THR A 111 0.93 -1.68 -10.83
N THR A 112 0.18 -2.09 -9.81
CA THR A 112 0.09 -1.35 -8.53
C THR A 112 0.93 -2.02 -7.45
N SER A 113 1.91 -1.29 -6.91
CA SER A 113 2.61 -1.74 -5.70
C SER A 113 1.70 -1.64 -4.48
N TRP A 114 1.87 -2.56 -3.53
CA TRP A 114 1.17 -2.49 -2.25
C TRP A 114 1.41 -1.14 -1.55
N LYS A 115 0.32 -0.51 -1.14
CA LYS A 115 0.26 0.71 -0.33
C LYS A 115 0.19 0.35 1.15
N GLY A 116 0.34 1.35 2.02
CA GLY A 116 0.54 1.15 3.47
C GLY A 116 -0.46 0.19 4.14
N THR A 117 -1.74 0.29 3.80
CA THR A 117 -2.81 -0.57 4.32
C THR A 117 -2.84 -1.97 3.71
N ASP A 118 -2.36 -2.13 2.47
CA ASP A 118 -2.34 -3.43 1.78
C ASP A 118 -1.43 -4.42 2.52
N TYR A 119 -0.37 -3.91 3.16
CA TYR A 119 0.51 -4.70 4.01
C TYR A 119 -0.16 -5.28 5.26
N MET A 120 -1.39 -4.88 5.60
CA MET A 120 -2.14 -5.49 6.70
C MET A 120 -2.79 -6.83 6.31
N ALA A 121 -3.05 -7.07 5.02
CA ALA A 121 -3.61 -8.33 4.55
C ALA A 121 -2.65 -9.51 4.80
N ALA A 122 -1.33 -9.29 4.65
CA ALA A 122 -0.36 -10.35 4.78
C ALA A 122 -0.18 -10.87 6.23
N PRO A 123 -0.06 -10.02 7.27
CA PRO A 123 -0.13 -10.47 8.66
C PRO A 123 -1.44 -11.21 8.97
N ALA A 124 -2.59 -10.75 8.45
CA ALA A 124 -3.87 -11.44 8.68
C ALA A 124 -3.87 -12.88 8.12
N MET A 125 -3.20 -13.11 6.99
CA MET A 125 -3.04 -14.44 6.42
C MET A 125 -1.98 -15.29 7.14
N ALA A 126 -0.97 -14.67 7.75
CA ALA A 126 0.19 -15.35 8.31
C ALA A 126 0.06 -15.70 9.81
N LEU A 127 -0.82 -15.00 10.53
CA LEU A 127 -0.96 -15.12 11.98
C LEU A 127 -2.08 -16.10 12.34
N GLY A 128 -1.80 -17.03 13.24
CA GLY A 128 -2.76 -18.01 13.75
C GLY A 128 -3.44 -17.61 15.07
N GLU A 129 -2.96 -16.55 15.72
CA GLU A 129 -3.46 -16.10 17.02
C GLU A 129 -4.35 -14.86 16.87
N LYS A 130 -5.45 -14.82 17.64
CA LYS A 130 -6.36 -13.68 17.68
C LYS A 130 -5.71 -12.52 18.43
N ASN A 131 -5.81 -11.32 17.87
CA ASN A 131 -5.41 -10.07 18.53
C ASN A 131 -6.46 -9.01 18.21
N GLU A 132 -7.17 -8.53 19.23
CA GLU A 132 -8.32 -7.65 19.06
C GLU A 132 -7.93 -6.28 18.46
N VAL A 133 -6.74 -5.77 18.79
CA VAL A 133 -6.23 -4.51 18.22
C VAL A 133 -5.98 -4.67 16.72
N PHE A 134 -5.43 -5.81 16.32
CA PHE A 134 -5.20 -6.14 14.93
C PHE A 134 -6.50 -6.40 14.17
N ASP A 135 -7.45 -7.13 14.78
CA ASP A 135 -8.77 -7.40 14.18
C ASP A 135 -9.51 -6.07 13.91
N PHE A 136 -9.48 -5.14 14.87
CA PHE A 136 -10.02 -3.80 14.69
C PHE A 136 -9.28 -3.00 13.61
N ALA A 137 -7.95 -3.12 13.54
CA ALA A 137 -7.18 -2.49 12.48
C ALA A 137 -7.64 -3.01 11.09
N VAL A 138 -7.82 -4.32 10.93
CA VAL A 138 -8.31 -4.95 9.70
C VAL A 138 -9.72 -4.47 9.37
N GLU A 139 -10.60 -4.36 10.37
CA GLU A 139 -11.94 -3.79 10.19
C GLU A 139 -11.88 -2.36 9.61
N LEU A 140 -11.08 -1.47 10.20
CA LEU A 140 -10.91 -0.11 9.69
C LEU A 140 -10.30 -0.09 8.29
N GLN A 141 -9.37 -1.00 7.98
CA GLN A 141 -8.79 -1.14 6.64
C GLN A 141 -9.85 -1.52 5.60
N THR A 142 -10.73 -2.49 5.90
CA THR A 142 -11.82 -2.89 4.98
C THR A 142 -12.82 -1.76 4.75
N LYS A 143 -12.95 -0.85 5.72
CA LYS A 143 -13.75 0.39 5.62
C LYS A 143 -13.01 1.55 4.91
N GLY A 144 -11.81 1.33 4.38
CA GLY A 144 -11.06 2.29 3.59
C GLY A 144 -10.27 3.33 4.39
N PHE A 145 -9.99 3.09 5.66
CA PHE A 145 -9.24 4.05 6.49
C PHE A 145 -7.76 4.07 6.07
N PRO A 146 -7.13 5.26 5.95
CA PRO A 146 -5.69 5.35 5.74
C PRO A 146 -4.90 4.77 6.92
N LEU A 147 -3.76 4.14 6.66
CA LEU A 147 -2.91 3.52 7.70
C LEU A 147 -2.60 4.45 8.88
N ALA A 148 -2.33 5.72 8.59
CA ALA A 148 -2.03 6.70 9.63
C ALA A 148 -3.23 6.99 10.54
N THR A 149 -4.46 6.91 10.03
CA THR A 149 -5.68 7.06 10.84
C THR A 149 -5.98 5.77 11.60
N ILE A 150 -5.80 4.61 10.96
CA ILE A 150 -5.88 3.28 11.63
C ILE A 150 -4.95 3.25 12.83
N SER A 151 -3.69 3.70 12.66
CA SER A 151 -2.71 3.76 13.75
C SER A 151 -3.22 4.58 14.93
N LEU A 152 -3.82 5.75 14.69
CA LEU A 152 -4.34 6.60 15.77
C LEU A 152 -5.51 5.93 16.50
N TRP A 153 -6.43 5.28 15.77
CA TRP A 153 -7.53 4.55 16.39
C TRP A 153 -7.03 3.36 17.21
N CYS A 154 -6.06 2.59 16.70
CA CYS A 154 -5.60 1.38 17.35
C CYS A 154 -4.66 1.65 18.53
N THR A 155 -3.79 2.66 18.44
CA THR A 155 -2.65 2.82 19.37
C THR A 155 -2.53 4.21 20.00
N GLY A 156 -3.38 5.17 19.60
CA GLY A 156 -3.35 6.54 20.11
C GLY A 156 -2.19 7.36 19.56
N ALA A 157 -1.34 6.77 18.72
CA ALA A 157 -0.20 7.40 18.11
C ALA A 157 -0.04 6.94 16.66
N ASN A 158 0.72 7.69 15.86
CA ASN A 158 1.09 7.26 14.51
C ASN A 158 2.29 6.29 14.57
N SER A 159 2.18 5.22 15.36
CA SER A 159 3.23 4.23 15.62
C SER A 159 3.29 3.09 14.60
N LEU A 160 2.18 2.77 13.92
CA LEU A 160 2.13 1.71 12.92
C LEU A 160 2.71 2.19 11.59
N LYS A 161 3.77 1.53 11.09
CA LYS A 161 4.38 1.84 9.78
C LYS A 161 4.33 0.64 8.83
N PRO A 162 4.35 0.88 7.50
CA PRO A 162 4.37 -0.21 6.52
C PRO A 162 5.53 -1.19 6.72
N LYS A 163 6.71 -0.68 7.11
CA LYS A 163 7.89 -1.53 7.37
C LYS A 163 7.67 -2.54 8.51
N ASP A 164 6.86 -2.20 9.51
CA ASP A 164 6.62 -3.04 10.67
C ASP A 164 5.64 -4.16 10.27
N LEU A 165 4.60 -3.82 9.50
CA LEU A 165 3.69 -4.79 8.89
C LEU A 165 4.42 -5.77 7.97
N VAL A 166 5.32 -5.29 7.11
CA VAL A 166 6.16 -6.15 6.25
C VAL A 166 7.07 -7.07 7.08
N ALA A 167 7.67 -6.55 8.15
CA ALA A 167 8.50 -7.36 9.05
C ALA A 167 7.67 -8.47 9.71
N SER A 168 6.43 -8.18 10.10
CA SER A 168 5.49 -9.16 10.68
C SER A 168 5.16 -10.31 9.75
N VAL A 169 5.09 -10.09 8.43
CA VAL A 169 4.90 -11.18 7.46
C VAL A 169 6.06 -12.19 7.53
N LYS A 170 7.29 -11.69 7.66
CA LYS A 170 8.49 -12.53 7.70
C LYS A 170 8.65 -13.24 9.04
N SER A 171 8.44 -12.53 10.14
CA SER A 171 8.62 -13.07 11.49
C SER A 171 7.43 -13.89 11.99
N LYS A 172 6.25 -13.73 11.37
CA LYS A 172 4.96 -14.22 11.90
C LYS A 172 4.66 -13.70 13.31
N VAL A 173 5.12 -12.49 13.61
CA VAL A 173 4.89 -11.80 14.89
C VAL A 173 4.25 -10.45 14.60
N LEU A 174 3.16 -10.13 15.28
CA LEU A 174 2.48 -8.84 15.15
C LEU A 174 3.41 -7.66 15.44
N PRO A 175 3.18 -6.49 14.83
CA PRO A 175 3.89 -5.27 15.22
C PRO A 175 3.76 -5.03 16.72
N ARG A 176 4.86 -4.63 17.38
CA ARG A 176 4.86 -4.29 18.82
C ARG A 176 3.80 -3.26 19.21
N ALA A 177 3.41 -2.41 18.25
CA ALA A 177 2.35 -1.43 18.43
C ALA A 177 0.97 -2.05 18.80
N PHE A 178 0.78 -3.36 18.58
CA PHE A 178 -0.45 -4.09 18.94
C PHE A 178 -0.32 -4.93 20.22
N GLU A 179 0.82 -4.89 20.91
CA GLU A 179 1.01 -5.59 22.19
C GLU A 179 0.25 -4.90 23.34
N ASP A 180 0.15 -3.57 23.30
CA ASP A 180 -0.59 -2.78 24.31
C ASP A 180 -2.02 -2.46 23.83
N ALA A 181 -3.00 -3.15 24.42
CA ALA A 181 -4.41 -2.94 24.16
C ALA A 181 -5.05 -1.81 25.03
N GLY A 182 -4.28 -1.16 25.90
CA GLY A 182 -4.78 -0.16 26.83
C GLY A 182 -5.46 1.02 26.14
N TRP A 183 -4.90 1.53 25.05
CA TRP A 183 -5.57 2.54 24.22
C TRP A 183 -6.76 1.94 23.47
N PHE A 184 -6.61 0.77 22.85
CA PHE A 184 -7.64 0.14 22.04
C PHE A 184 -9.01 0.04 22.72
N TYR A 185 -9.08 -0.44 23.96
CA TYR A 185 -10.37 -0.66 24.63
C TYR A 185 -11.23 0.60 24.82
N ARG A 186 -10.62 1.79 24.83
CA ARG A 186 -11.37 3.05 24.90
C ARG A 186 -11.73 3.57 23.51
N SER A 187 -10.78 3.46 22.57
CA SER A 187 -10.95 4.01 21.23
C SER A 187 -11.97 3.23 20.42
N VAL A 188 -12.07 1.91 20.60
CA VAL A 188 -13.07 1.07 19.94
C VAL A 188 -14.49 1.51 20.35
N LYS A 189 -14.74 1.79 21.64
CA LYS A 189 -16.03 2.28 22.12
C LYS A 189 -16.38 3.65 21.56
N TRP A 190 -15.40 4.56 21.49
CA TRP A 190 -15.60 5.86 20.86
C TRP A 190 -15.87 5.74 19.36
N TYR A 191 -15.17 4.83 18.68
CA TYR A 191 -15.39 4.56 17.26
C TYR A 191 -16.80 4.00 17.01
N GLU A 192 -17.21 2.98 17.77
CA GLU A 192 -18.55 2.39 17.70
C GLU A 192 -19.62 3.46 17.91
N ALA A 193 -19.52 4.22 19.00
CA ALA A 193 -20.44 5.33 19.33
C ALA A 193 -20.50 6.39 18.22
N ALA A 194 -19.36 6.78 17.65
CA ALA A 194 -19.33 7.75 16.57
C ALA A 194 -19.91 7.18 15.27
N SER A 195 -19.63 5.91 14.96
CA SER A 195 -20.01 5.27 13.69
C SER A 195 -21.52 5.07 13.51
N GLU A 196 -22.29 5.16 14.60
CA GLU A 196 -23.76 5.11 14.56
C GLU A 196 -24.38 6.26 13.78
N ARG A 197 -23.73 7.43 13.75
CA ARG A 197 -24.25 8.63 13.07
C ARG A 197 -23.24 9.31 12.16
N ILE A 198 -21.95 9.16 12.41
CA ILE A 198 -20.87 9.78 11.63
C ILE A 198 -20.33 8.78 10.60
N PRO A 199 -20.41 9.07 9.30
CA PRO A 199 -19.94 8.14 8.27
C PRO A 199 -18.45 7.86 8.35
N ASN A 200 -18.07 6.63 7.99
CA ASN A 200 -16.66 6.19 7.91
C ASN A 200 -15.79 7.10 7.05
N ALA A 201 -16.32 7.69 5.98
CA ALA A 201 -15.59 8.64 5.14
C ALA A 201 -15.12 9.89 5.92
N PHE A 202 -15.83 10.28 6.97
CA PHE A 202 -15.41 11.35 7.88
C PHE A 202 -14.51 10.80 9.00
N LEU A 203 -14.84 9.65 9.60
CA LEU A 203 -14.02 9.02 10.66
C LEU A 203 -12.63 8.58 10.19
N ALA A 204 -12.48 8.31 8.89
CA ALA A 204 -11.20 8.04 8.23
C ALA A 204 -10.31 9.29 8.15
N LYS A 205 -10.90 10.49 8.30
CA LYS A 205 -10.14 11.72 8.49
C LYS A 205 -9.67 11.78 9.94
N LYS A 206 -8.46 12.30 10.15
CA LYS A 206 -7.82 12.30 11.46
C LYS A 206 -8.46 13.25 12.48
N TYR A 207 -9.43 14.08 12.08
CA TYR A 207 -9.99 15.15 12.91
C TYR A 207 -10.54 14.63 14.25
N LEU A 208 -11.52 13.71 14.22
CA LEU A 208 -12.14 13.23 15.46
C LEU A 208 -11.13 12.53 16.36
N ILE A 209 -10.37 11.56 15.84
CA ILE A 209 -9.44 10.79 16.68
C ILE A 209 -8.31 11.67 17.23
N THR A 210 -7.80 12.63 16.47
CA THR A 210 -6.76 13.57 16.96
C THR A 210 -7.33 14.49 18.04
N PHE A 211 -8.56 14.97 17.89
CA PHE A 211 -9.27 15.73 18.92
C PHE A 211 -9.42 14.92 20.21
N LEU A 212 -9.92 13.68 20.11
CA LEU A 212 -10.11 12.79 21.26
C LEU A 212 -8.79 12.45 21.96
N ILE A 213 -7.73 12.15 21.21
CA ILE A 213 -6.38 11.94 21.76
C ILE A 213 -5.91 13.17 22.53
N LYS A 214 -6.03 14.35 21.94
CA LYS A 214 -5.59 15.60 22.58
C LYS A 214 -6.36 15.82 23.88
N LYS A 215 -7.68 15.69 23.87
CA LYS A 215 -8.51 15.88 25.07
C LYS A 215 -8.24 14.85 26.15
N PHE A 216 -8.13 13.57 25.77
CA PHE A 216 -7.80 12.50 26.70
C PHE A 216 -6.47 12.74 27.42
N ASN A 217 -5.43 13.15 26.70
CA ASN A 217 -4.10 13.40 27.27
C ASN A 217 -4.06 14.58 28.25
N HIS A 218 -5.02 15.50 28.18
CA HIS A 218 -5.12 16.66 29.07
C HIS A 218 -6.25 16.54 30.10
N ALA A 219 -6.95 15.40 30.15
CA ALA A 219 -8.04 15.19 31.09
C ALA A 219 -7.50 14.92 32.50
N GLU A 220 -8.01 15.64 33.51
CA GLU A 220 -7.69 15.39 34.92
C GLU A 220 -8.09 13.97 35.35
N ASN A 221 -9.20 13.46 34.82
CA ASN A 221 -9.68 12.09 35.03
C ASN A 221 -9.93 11.38 33.68
N PRO A 222 -8.93 10.66 33.13
CA PRO A 222 -9.04 10.02 31.82
C PRO A 222 -10.14 8.96 31.71
N THR A 223 -10.45 8.25 32.80
CA THR A 223 -11.51 7.23 32.84
C THR A 223 -12.90 7.87 32.74
N GLN A 224 -13.12 8.93 33.52
CA GLN A 224 -14.37 9.70 33.48
C GLN A 224 -14.54 10.38 32.12
N PHE A 225 -13.48 11.00 31.60
CA PHE A 225 -13.48 11.60 30.26
C PHE A 225 -13.89 10.59 29.20
N SER A 226 -13.29 9.39 29.22
CA SER A 226 -13.58 8.34 28.24
C SER A 226 -15.06 7.93 28.25
N SER A 227 -15.66 7.78 29.43
CA SER A 227 -17.08 7.42 29.57
C SER A 227 -18.00 8.55 29.11
N GLN A 228 -17.66 9.82 29.41
CA GLN A 228 -18.47 10.97 29.02
C GLN A 228 -18.45 11.22 27.51
N VAL A 229 -17.29 11.06 26.86
CA VAL A 229 -17.16 11.17 25.41
C VAL A 229 -18.06 10.17 24.70
N GLU A 230 -18.08 8.91 25.17
CA GLU A 230 -18.94 7.88 24.58
C GLU A 230 -20.42 8.30 24.64
N ILE A 231 -20.88 8.79 25.79
CA ILE A 231 -22.25 9.27 25.98
C ILE A 231 -22.55 10.46 25.05
N ARG A 232 -21.64 11.43 24.96
CA ARG A 232 -21.80 12.62 24.10
C ARG A 232 -21.89 12.25 22.63
N LEU A 233 -21.02 11.37 22.14
CA LEU A 233 -21.06 10.86 20.77
C LEU A 233 -22.42 10.20 20.46
N ARG A 234 -22.92 9.37 21.37
CA ARG A 234 -24.24 8.71 21.27
C ARG A 234 -25.42 9.67 21.42
N SER A 235 -25.19 10.89 21.93
CA SER A 235 -26.24 11.90 22.14
C SER A 235 -26.24 12.99 21.07
N LEU A 236 -25.31 12.96 20.10
CA LEU A 236 -25.28 13.93 19.01
C LEU A 236 -26.57 13.86 18.19
N THR A 237 -27.19 15.02 17.95
CA THR A 237 -28.31 15.14 17.01
C THR A 237 -27.82 15.19 15.56
N ASP A 238 -28.71 14.96 14.61
CA ASP A 238 -28.39 15.00 13.17
C ASP A 238 -27.87 16.39 12.75
N GLU A 239 -28.40 17.46 13.36
CA GLU A 239 -27.92 18.83 13.14
C GLU A 239 -26.48 19.01 13.63
N GLN A 240 -26.15 18.49 14.82
CA GLN A 240 -24.80 18.59 15.38
C GLN A 240 -23.79 17.79 14.55
N VAL A 241 -24.18 16.59 14.09
CA VAL A 241 -23.37 15.78 13.17
C VAL A 241 -23.10 16.55 11.88
N LYS A 242 -24.13 17.22 11.32
CA LYS A 242 -23.99 18.03 10.12
C LYS A 242 -23.07 19.23 10.32
N GLU A 243 -23.16 19.92 11.47
CA GLU A 243 -22.26 21.02 11.84
C GLU A 243 -20.81 20.55 11.91
N ILE A 244 -20.54 19.40 12.55
CA ILE A 244 -19.19 18.83 12.66
C ILE A 244 -18.62 18.44 11.28
N MET A 245 -19.44 17.81 10.43
CA MET A 245 -18.98 17.32 9.13
C MET A 245 -18.76 18.44 8.11
N ASN A 246 -19.56 19.50 8.20
CA ASN A 246 -19.59 20.63 7.27
C ASN A 246 -19.56 21.96 8.03
N PRO A 247 -18.45 22.26 8.73
CA PRO A 247 -18.35 23.48 9.51
C PRO A 247 -18.36 24.69 8.58
N LYS A 248 -18.99 25.78 9.03
CA LYS A 248 -18.88 27.07 8.34
C LYS A 248 -17.47 27.60 8.53
N THR A 249 -16.82 28.00 7.44
CA THR A 249 -15.50 28.63 7.45
C THR A 249 -15.67 30.13 7.29
N GLU A 250 -15.05 30.91 8.17
CA GLU A 250 -14.91 32.37 8.03
C GLU A 250 -13.61 32.69 7.25
N GLU A 251 -13.40 33.96 6.90
CA GLU A 251 -12.11 34.41 6.36
C GLU A 251 -11.00 34.07 7.37
N ASP A 252 -9.87 33.57 6.87
CA ASP A 252 -8.69 33.13 7.64
C ASP A 252 -8.83 31.87 8.54
N VAL A 253 -9.98 31.19 8.56
CA VAL A 253 -10.14 29.92 9.31
C VAL A 253 -10.10 28.72 8.36
N SER A 254 -9.09 27.85 8.54
CA SER A 254 -9.03 26.59 7.78
C SER A 254 -10.20 25.67 8.11
N ARG A 255 -10.64 24.86 7.15
CA ARG A 255 -11.69 23.86 7.38
C ARG A 255 -11.34 22.89 8.52
N GLU A 256 -10.06 22.57 8.68
CA GLU A 256 -9.58 21.72 9.78
C GLU A 256 -9.83 22.40 11.13
N GLN A 257 -9.44 23.66 11.29
CA GLN A 257 -9.68 24.42 12.52
C GLN A 257 -11.18 24.53 12.82
N ALA A 258 -11.99 24.90 11.83
CA ALA A 258 -13.43 25.00 12.00
C ALA A 258 -14.08 23.65 12.40
N THR A 259 -13.52 22.52 11.93
CA THR A 259 -13.95 21.18 12.35
C THR A 259 -13.61 20.93 13.82
N TYR A 260 -12.41 21.30 14.27
CA TYR A 260 -12.03 21.20 15.68
C TYR A 260 -12.90 22.09 16.58
N ASP A 261 -13.28 23.27 16.13
CA ASP A 261 -14.15 24.17 16.90
C ASP A 261 -15.56 23.57 17.09
N MET A 262 -16.10 22.92 16.05
CA MET A 262 -17.38 22.20 16.17
C MET A 262 -17.26 20.95 17.06
N LEU A 263 -16.14 20.23 17.00
CA LEU A 263 -15.87 19.11 17.91
C LEU A 263 -15.77 19.60 19.36
N GLU A 264 -15.10 20.71 19.62
CA GLU A 264 -15.01 21.35 20.93
C GLU A 264 -16.39 21.76 21.45
N LYS A 265 -17.19 22.43 20.62
CA LYS A 265 -18.55 22.89 20.98
C LYS A 265 -19.46 21.75 21.43
N HIS A 266 -19.40 20.60 20.75
CA HIS A 266 -20.37 19.51 20.95
C HIS A 266 -19.83 18.36 21.82
N LEU A 267 -18.52 18.18 21.90
CA LEU A 267 -17.89 17.06 22.61
C LEU A 267 -16.91 17.49 23.71
N GLY A 268 -16.54 18.77 23.78
CA GLY A 268 -15.49 19.34 24.64
C GLY A 268 -15.71 19.25 26.14
#